data_AF-A0AAP8TU88-F1
#
_entry.id   AF-A0AAP8TU88-F1
#
_cell.length_a   1.000
_cell.length_b   1.000
_cell.length_c   1.000
_cell.angle_alpha   90.00
_cell.angle_beta   90.00
_cell.angle_gamma   90.00
#
_symmetry.space_group_name_H-M   'P 1'
#
loop_
_entity.id
_entity.type
_entity.pdbx_description
1 polymer ?
#
loop_
_entity_poly.entity_id
_entity_poly.type
_entity_poly.pdbx_seq_one_letter_code
_entity_poly.pdbx_strand_id
1 'polypeptide(L)'
;VRPDVDDDFSWANSAYAMGVNINRAFHEYGWCSKIRGIESGGSVEELPAYAFPSDEGGYELTCPTEVAISDRREQELSDAGFLPLVYRKHSDFAAFIGSCTMHAPAKYEDPDATANAKLSSRLPYIFATCRFAHYLKCIVRDKIGSFRSRDDMQRWLNDWLMNYVDGDPSVSTEATKARRPLAAAEVRVEDVEDDPGYYRAHFYLRPHYQLEGMTVSLRLVSKLPSAKKDGSR
;
A
#
# COMPACT_ATOMS: atom_id res chain seq x y z
N VAL A 1 37.77 -1.55 -7.24
CA VAL A 1 36.43 -1.37 -7.82
C VAL A 1 36.48 -0.08 -8.60
N ARG A 2 36.31 -0.15 -9.92
CA ARG A 2 36.17 1.06 -10.74
C ARG A 2 34.74 1.56 -10.59
N PRO A 3 34.53 2.85 -10.24
CA PRO A 3 33.20 3.37 -9.93
C PRO A 3 32.28 3.43 -11.17
N ASP A 4 32.86 3.40 -12.37
CA ASP A 4 32.19 3.45 -13.67
C ASP A 4 31.87 2.06 -14.28
N VAL A 5 32.25 0.97 -13.60
CA VAL A 5 32.06 -0.40 -14.11
C VAL A 5 31.14 -1.18 -13.20
N ASP A 6 29.90 -1.42 -13.64
CA ASP A 6 28.87 -2.11 -12.86
C ASP A 6 29.29 -3.54 -12.43
N ASP A 7 30.04 -4.24 -13.28
CA ASP A 7 30.51 -5.61 -13.03
C ASP A 7 31.56 -5.71 -11.90
N ASP A 8 32.15 -4.59 -11.48
CA ASP A 8 33.10 -4.56 -10.36
C ASP A 8 32.35 -4.55 -8.99
N PHE A 9 31.01 -4.40 -8.98
CA PHE A 9 30.16 -4.39 -7.78
C PHE A 9 29.41 -5.72 -7.57
N SER A 10 29.09 -6.02 -6.30
CA SER A 10 28.25 -7.16 -5.93
C SER A 10 26.81 -6.72 -5.71
N TRP A 11 25.99 -6.78 -6.76
CA TRP A 11 24.59 -6.37 -6.73
C TRP A 11 23.69 -7.39 -6.01
N ALA A 12 22.90 -6.91 -5.06
CA ALA A 12 21.87 -7.71 -4.39
C ALA A 12 20.50 -7.46 -5.02
N ASN A 13 19.67 -8.50 -5.12
CA ASN A 13 18.32 -8.37 -5.68
C ASN A 13 17.43 -7.49 -4.77
N SER A 14 16.84 -6.43 -5.33
CA SER A 14 15.95 -5.49 -4.64
C SER A 14 14.67 -6.14 -4.09
N ALA A 15 14.28 -7.33 -4.58
CA ALA A 15 13.20 -8.12 -3.99
C ALA A 15 13.45 -8.46 -2.51
N TYR A 16 14.72 -8.64 -2.09
CA TYR A 16 15.04 -8.84 -0.69
C TYR A 16 14.77 -7.60 0.16
N ALA A 17 15.04 -6.40 -0.36
CA ALA A 17 14.71 -5.15 0.33
C ALA A 17 13.20 -4.98 0.53
N MET A 18 12.39 -5.31 -0.50
CA MET A 18 10.94 -5.35 -0.37
C MET A 18 10.48 -6.42 0.63
N GLY A 19 11.13 -7.60 0.64
CA GLY A 19 10.88 -8.65 1.62
C GLY A 19 11.12 -8.21 3.06
N VAL A 20 12.20 -7.46 3.32
CA VAL A 20 12.48 -6.85 4.62
C VAL A 20 11.37 -5.86 5.00
N ASN A 21 10.93 -5.01 4.07
CA ASN A 21 9.84 -4.05 4.32
C ASN A 21 8.52 -4.75 4.69
N ILE A 22 8.18 -5.82 3.98
CA ILE A 22 7.00 -6.65 4.29
C ILE A 22 7.09 -7.25 5.69
N ASN A 23 8.25 -7.82 6.04
CA ASN A 23 8.47 -8.43 7.36
C ASN A 23 8.42 -7.38 8.48
N ARG A 24 9.04 -6.22 8.27
CA ARG A 24 9.02 -5.09 9.21
C ARG A 24 7.59 -4.60 9.45
N ALA A 25 6.83 -4.38 8.38
CA ALA A 25 5.43 -3.97 8.48
C ALA A 25 4.58 -4.98 9.27
N PHE A 26 4.76 -6.27 8.97
CA PHE A 26 4.06 -7.34 9.70
C PHE A 26 4.46 -7.39 11.17
N HIS A 27 5.75 -7.22 11.49
CA HIS A 27 6.24 -7.21 12.87
C HIS A 27 5.68 -6.03 13.68
N GLU A 28 5.69 -4.83 13.12
CA GLU A 28 5.28 -3.61 13.82
C GLU A 28 3.75 -3.46 13.97
N TYR A 29 3.00 -3.85 12.94
CA TYR A 29 1.56 -3.57 12.85
C TYR A 29 0.68 -4.82 12.78
N GLY A 30 1.26 -6.01 12.54
CA GLY A 30 0.51 -7.24 12.27
C GLY A 30 -0.06 -7.33 10.85
N TRP A 31 0.23 -6.33 10.00
CA TRP A 31 -0.28 -6.19 8.64
C TRP A 31 0.80 -5.65 7.71
N CYS A 32 0.77 -6.10 6.45
CA CYS A 32 1.73 -5.66 5.43
C CYS A 32 1.20 -4.47 4.60
N SER A 33 0.42 -3.59 5.22
CA SER A 33 -0.18 -2.43 4.54
C SER A 33 0.80 -1.25 4.38
N LYS A 34 1.85 -1.20 5.20
CA LYS A 34 2.85 -0.11 5.22
C LYS A 34 4.21 -0.59 4.70
N ILE A 35 4.30 -0.78 3.39
CA ILE A 35 5.49 -1.32 2.69
C ILE A 35 6.02 -0.40 1.58
N ARG A 36 5.42 0.78 1.44
CA ARG A 36 5.71 1.77 0.38
C ARG A 36 5.83 3.16 0.98
N GLY A 37 6.29 4.12 0.19
CA GLY A 37 6.48 5.52 0.54
C GLY A 37 7.64 5.73 1.54
N ILE A 38 8.24 6.90 1.47
CA ILE A 38 9.45 7.27 2.24
C ILE A 38 9.18 7.16 3.76
N GLU A 39 8.10 7.77 4.24
CA GLU A 39 7.73 7.80 5.66
C GLU A 39 6.69 6.74 6.05
N SER A 40 6.31 5.88 5.10
CA SER A 40 5.21 4.92 5.27
C SER A 40 5.65 3.45 5.16
N GLY A 41 6.93 3.18 5.44
CA GLY A 41 7.49 1.83 5.58
C GLY A 41 8.14 1.26 4.31
N GLY A 42 8.26 2.07 3.26
CA GLY A 42 8.98 1.73 2.03
C GLY A 42 10.47 2.08 2.04
N SER A 43 10.98 2.68 3.11
CA SER A 43 12.39 3.07 3.22
C SER A 43 13.33 1.88 3.27
N VAL A 44 14.47 2.00 2.60
CA VAL A 44 15.61 1.10 2.66
C VAL A 44 16.80 1.96 3.06
N GLU A 45 17.23 1.79 4.30
CA GLU A 45 18.24 2.61 4.95
C GLU A 45 19.59 1.87 4.97
N GLU A 46 20.67 2.62 5.24
CA GLU A 46 22.02 2.09 5.41
C GLU A 46 22.54 1.30 4.21
N LEU A 47 22.22 1.76 2.99
CA LEU A 47 22.74 1.13 1.77
C LEU A 47 24.25 1.37 1.63
N PRO A 48 25.01 0.39 1.10
CA PRO A 48 26.43 0.59 0.84
C PRO A 48 26.66 1.77 -0.12
N ALA A 49 27.37 2.80 0.35
CA ALA A 49 27.74 3.95 -0.44
C ALA A 49 29.26 4.01 -0.57
N TYR A 50 29.77 3.81 -1.79
CA TYR A 50 31.21 3.85 -2.07
C TYR A 50 31.61 5.27 -2.46
N ALA A 51 32.51 5.88 -1.68
CA ALA A 51 33.05 7.20 -1.98
C ALA A 51 34.36 7.06 -2.79
N PHE A 52 34.45 7.75 -3.92
CA PHE A 52 35.63 7.77 -4.78
C PHE A 52 36.04 9.20 -5.17
N PRO A 53 37.33 9.44 -5.47
CA PRO A 53 37.79 10.77 -5.90
C PRO A 53 37.16 11.15 -7.25
N SER A 54 36.60 12.35 -7.34
CA SER A 54 36.03 12.89 -8.59
C SER A 54 37.10 13.63 -9.41
N ASP A 55 36.97 13.59 -10.74
CA ASP A 55 37.84 14.30 -11.68
C ASP A 55 37.74 15.83 -11.55
N GLU A 56 36.60 16.34 -11.07
CA GLU A 56 36.37 17.77 -10.79
C GLU A 56 36.92 18.22 -9.43
N GLY A 57 37.52 17.29 -8.66
CA GLY A 57 38.00 17.50 -7.31
C GLY A 57 36.95 17.18 -6.24
N GLY A 58 37.41 16.65 -5.11
CA GLY A 58 36.54 16.17 -4.02
C GLY A 58 36.22 14.69 -4.14
N TYR A 59 35.19 14.26 -3.40
CA TYR A 59 34.71 12.87 -3.38
C TYR A 59 33.27 12.81 -3.87
N GLU A 60 32.98 11.82 -4.72
CA GLU A 60 31.64 11.48 -5.17
C GLU A 60 31.19 10.15 -4.57
N LEU A 61 29.89 10.02 -4.30
CA LEU A 61 29.27 8.79 -3.81
C LEU A 61 28.63 8.05 -4.97
N THR A 62 28.92 6.75 -5.09
CA THR A 62 28.22 5.89 -6.05
C THR A 62 26.73 5.81 -5.72
N CYS A 63 25.90 5.66 -6.75
CA CYS A 63 24.51 5.31 -6.58
C CYS A 63 24.41 3.88 -6.00
N PRO A 64 23.76 3.66 -4.85
CA PRO A 64 23.58 2.32 -4.29
C PRO A 64 22.61 1.44 -5.09
N THR A 65 21.83 2.03 -5.99
CA THR A 65 21.04 1.35 -7.03
C THR A 65 21.76 1.48 -8.37
N GLU A 66 21.53 0.57 -9.31
CA GLU A 66 22.20 0.55 -10.62
C GLU A 66 21.99 1.86 -11.41
N VAL A 67 20.88 2.55 -11.17
CA VAL A 67 20.60 3.85 -11.77
C VAL A 67 19.79 4.74 -10.84
N ALA A 68 20.01 6.04 -10.92
CA ALA A 68 19.16 7.05 -10.30
C ALA A 68 17.88 7.23 -11.11
N ILE A 69 16.72 6.99 -10.48
CA ILE A 69 15.41 7.10 -11.11
C ILE A 69 14.79 8.46 -10.73
N SER A 70 14.35 9.24 -11.72
CA SER A 70 13.60 10.48 -11.48
C SER A 70 12.13 10.18 -11.21
N ASP A 71 11.43 11.07 -10.51
CA ASP A 71 10.00 10.92 -10.17
C ASP A 71 9.12 10.61 -11.39
N ARG A 72 9.40 11.23 -12.54
CA ARG A 72 8.67 10.95 -13.79
C ARG A 72 8.87 9.50 -14.25
N ARG A 73 10.10 8.98 -14.15
CA ARG A 73 10.43 7.61 -14.53
C ARG A 73 9.91 6.60 -13.52
N GLU A 74 9.93 6.95 -12.24
CA GLU A 74 9.28 6.16 -11.18
C GLU A 74 7.80 5.95 -11.52
N GLN A 75 7.08 7.03 -11.85
CA GLN A 75 5.67 6.94 -12.19
C GLN A 75 5.43 6.09 -13.45
N GLU A 76 6.24 6.27 -14.50
CA GLU A 76 6.14 5.46 -15.73
C GLU A 76 6.37 3.96 -15.47
N LEU A 77 7.33 3.62 -14.60
CA LEU A 77 7.62 2.23 -14.20
C LEU A 77 6.48 1.66 -13.35
N SER A 78 5.98 2.45 -12.40
CA SER A 78 4.82 2.08 -11.57
C SER A 78 3.56 1.88 -12.42
N ASP A 79 3.31 2.72 -13.42
CA ASP A 79 2.18 2.54 -14.35
C ASP A 79 2.33 1.29 -15.23
N ALA A 80 3.57 0.87 -15.50
CA ALA A 80 3.89 -0.38 -16.19
C ALA A 80 3.90 -1.62 -15.27
N GLY A 81 3.62 -1.46 -13.98
CA GLY A 81 3.50 -2.57 -13.01
C GLY A 81 4.81 -2.96 -12.32
N PHE A 82 5.86 -2.15 -12.42
CA PHE A 82 7.14 -2.38 -11.76
C PHE A 82 7.20 -1.74 -10.36
N LEU A 83 8.12 -2.24 -9.54
CA LEU A 83 8.43 -1.71 -8.21
C LEU A 83 9.82 -1.09 -8.20
N PRO A 84 9.97 0.17 -8.67
CA PRO A 84 11.27 0.84 -8.66
C PRO A 84 11.74 1.14 -7.23
N LEU A 85 12.99 0.76 -6.93
CA LEU A 85 13.69 1.22 -5.74
C LEU A 85 14.36 2.55 -6.07
N VAL A 86 13.85 3.64 -5.52
CA VAL A 86 14.31 5.00 -5.86
C VAL A 86 15.35 5.45 -4.84
N TYR A 87 16.57 5.66 -5.33
CA TYR A 87 17.68 6.22 -4.57
C TYR A 87 17.48 7.72 -4.29
N ARG A 88 17.75 8.15 -3.05
CA ARG A 88 17.82 9.56 -2.69
C ARG A 88 19.23 10.11 -2.92
N LYS A 89 19.34 11.04 -3.87
CA LYS A 89 20.60 11.66 -4.28
C LYS A 89 21.45 12.15 -3.09
N HIS A 90 22.74 11.81 -3.12
CA HIS A 90 23.75 12.16 -2.10
C HIS A 90 23.48 11.60 -0.70
N SER A 91 22.81 10.44 -0.60
CA SER A 91 22.65 9.71 0.65
C SER A 91 22.95 8.23 0.47
N ASP A 92 22.72 7.44 1.51
CA ASP A 92 22.71 5.97 1.57
C ASP A 92 21.27 5.42 1.68
N PHE A 93 20.29 6.25 1.28
CA PHE A 93 18.87 5.98 1.44
C PHE A 93 18.20 5.69 0.10
N ALA A 94 17.30 4.71 0.07
CA ALA A 94 16.37 4.50 -1.03
C ALA A 94 14.96 4.22 -0.51
N ALA A 95 13.95 4.29 -1.37
CA ALA A 95 12.59 3.91 -1.00
C ALA A 95 11.80 3.35 -2.18
N PHE A 96 10.88 2.45 -1.89
CA PHE A 96 9.81 2.08 -2.81
C PHE A 96 8.69 3.12 -2.70
N ILE A 97 8.52 3.96 -3.70
CA ILE A 97 7.48 5.01 -3.70
C ILE A 97 6.10 4.40 -4.01
N GLY A 98 6.03 3.67 -5.12
CA GLY A 98 4.91 2.83 -5.55
C GLY A 98 4.83 1.46 -4.87
N SER A 99 3.68 0.80 -5.02
CA SER A 99 3.55 -0.65 -4.78
C SER A 99 2.44 -1.29 -5.59
N CYS A 100 2.53 -1.16 -6.90
CA CYS A 100 1.66 -1.83 -7.87
C CYS A 100 2.07 -3.29 -8.11
N THR A 101 1.13 -4.05 -8.64
CA THR A 101 1.38 -5.38 -9.20
C THR A 101 1.57 -5.28 -10.70
N MET A 102 1.98 -6.39 -11.32
CA MET A 102 2.00 -6.55 -12.79
C MET A 102 0.60 -6.55 -13.42
N HIS A 103 -0.49 -6.57 -12.63
CA HIS A 103 -1.85 -6.56 -13.16
C HIS A 103 -2.19 -5.16 -13.68
N ALA A 104 -2.50 -5.07 -14.98
CA ALA A 104 -3.02 -3.85 -15.59
C ALA A 104 -4.52 -3.69 -15.27
N PRO A 105 -4.93 -2.73 -14.43
CA PRO A 105 -6.32 -2.58 -14.04
C PRO A 105 -7.18 -2.08 -15.21
N ALA A 106 -8.29 -2.77 -15.47
CA ALA A 106 -9.25 -2.38 -16.49
C ALA A 106 -9.92 -1.03 -16.16
N LYS A 107 -10.23 -0.27 -17.21
CA LYS A 107 -11.05 0.95 -17.12
C LYS A 107 -12.50 0.58 -17.42
N TYR A 108 -13.40 1.03 -16.56
CA TYR A 108 -14.83 0.84 -16.70
C TYR A 108 -15.51 2.19 -16.92
N GLU A 109 -16.74 2.17 -17.42
CA GLU A 109 -17.56 3.39 -17.54
C GLU A 109 -17.92 3.94 -16.15
N ASP A 110 -18.20 3.05 -15.20
CA ASP A 110 -18.43 3.40 -13.81
C ASP A 110 -17.11 3.80 -13.12
N PRO A 111 -17.02 5.04 -12.57
CA PRO A 111 -15.86 5.48 -11.81
C PRO A 111 -15.56 4.60 -10.59
N ASP A 112 -16.58 4.06 -9.93
CA ASP A 112 -16.41 3.24 -8.73
C ASP A 112 -15.81 1.87 -9.09
N ALA A 113 -16.31 1.22 -10.15
CA ALA A 113 -15.69 0.02 -10.72
C ALA A 113 -14.22 0.24 -11.11
N THR A 114 -13.90 1.39 -11.71
CA THR A 114 -12.51 1.75 -12.06
C THR A 114 -11.65 1.96 -10.82
N ALA A 115 -12.18 2.59 -9.77
CA ALA A 115 -11.47 2.76 -8.50
C ALA A 115 -11.18 1.40 -7.85
N ASN A 116 -12.15 0.49 -7.84
CA ASN A 116 -12.01 -0.86 -7.31
C ASN A 116 -10.94 -1.66 -8.07
N ALA A 117 -10.93 -1.59 -9.41
CA ALA A 117 -9.91 -2.23 -10.22
C ALA A 117 -8.50 -1.73 -9.88
N LYS A 118 -8.33 -0.41 -9.71
CA LYS A 118 -7.04 0.18 -9.29
C LYS A 118 -6.62 -0.20 -7.87
N LEU A 119 -7.55 -0.33 -6.94
CA LEU A 119 -7.24 -0.80 -5.59
C LEU A 119 -6.76 -2.26 -5.62
N SER A 120 -7.40 -3.10 -6.44
CA SER A 120 -7.05 -4.51 -6.59
C SER A 120 -5.71 -4.75 -7.29
N SER A 121 -5.13 -3.75 -7.96
CA SER A 121 -3.82 -3.87 -8.59
C SER A 121 -2.65 -3.43 -7.69
N ARG A 122 -2.90 -3.11 -6.42
CA ARG A 122 -1.88 -2.62 -5.47
C ARG A 122 -1.58 -3.63 -4.37
N LEU A 123 -0.29 -3.91 -4.18
CA LEU A 123 0.20 -4.90 -3.22
C LEU A 123 -0.25 -4.66 -1.77
N PRO A 124 -0.24 -3.43 -1.20
CA PRO A 124 -0.64 -3.22 0.20
C PRO A 124 -2.07 -3.69 0.48
N TYR A 125 -2.98 -3.45 -0.45
CA TYR A 125 -4.38 -3.85 -0.33
C TYR A 125 -4.54 -5.35 -0.56
N ILE A 126 -3.81 -5.92 -1.52
CA ILE A 126 -3.79 -7.37 -1.74
C ILE A 126 -3.29 -8.09 -0.48
N PHE A 127 -2.19 -7.65 0.14
CA PHE A 127 -1.69 -8.24 1.37
C PHE A 127 -2.72 -8.20 2.51
N ALA A 128 -3.45 -7.09 2.66
CA ALA A 128 -4.56 -7.00 3.60
C ALA A 128 -5.62 -8.06 3.31
N THR A 129 -6.09 -8.17 2.05
CA THR A 129 -7.09 -9.17 1.66
C THR A 129 -6.60 -10.62 1.84
N CYS A 130 -5.35 -10.93 1.49
CA CYS A 130 -4.74 -12.24 1.70
C CYS A 130 -4.69 -12.60 3.20
N ARG A 131 -4.37 -11.63 4.06
CA ARG A 131 -4.33 -11.87 5.51
C ARG A 131 -5.73 -12.15 6.07
N PHE A 132 -6.76 -11.43 5.61
CA PHE A 132 -8.15 -11.76 5.95
C PHE A 132 -8.55 -13.15 5.45
N ALA A 133 -8.17 -13.52 4.23
CA ALA A 133 -8.42 -14.85 3.69
C ALA A 133 -7.76 -15.95 4.54
N HIS A 134 -6.52 -15.74 5.01
CA HIS A 134 -5.84 -16.67 5.92
C HIS A 134 -6.59 -16.79 7.25
N TYR A 135 -7.02 -15.68 7.85
CA TYR A 135 -7.81 -15.74 9.08
C TYR A 135 -9.13 -16.47 8.89
N LEU A 136 -9.90 -16.09 7.86
CA LEU A 136 -11.19 -16.71 7.54
C LEU A 136 -11.05 -18.21 7.34
N LYS A 137 -10.03 -18.67 6.61
CA LYS A 137 -9.79 -20.10 6.39
C LYS A 137 -9.61 -20.86 7.70
N CYS A 138 -8.92 -20.28 8.68
CA CYS A 138 -8.70 -20.92 9.98
C CYS A 138 -9.95 -20.84 10.86
N ILE A 139 -10.50 -19.64 11.08
CA ILE A 139 -11.59 -19.45 12.05
C ILE A 139 -12.91 -20.08 11.59
N VAL A 140 -13.20 -20.07 10.29
CA VAL A 140 -14.43 -20.68 9.74
C VAL A 140 -14.31 -22.19 9.80
N ARG A 141 -13.12 -22.76 9.52
CA ARG A 141 -12.88 -24.21 9.63
C ARG A 141 -13.18 -24.71 11.05
N ASP A 142 -12.73 -23.98 12.06
CA ASP A 142 -12.94 -24.37 13.47
C ASP A 142 -14.42 -24.24 13.90
N LYS A 143 -15.24 -23.54 13.11
CA LYS A 143 -16.68 -23.35 13.36
C LYS A 143 -17.58 -24.25 12.53
N ILE A 144 -17.04 -25.12 11.68
CA ILE A 144 -17.83 -26.10 10.92
C ILE A 144 -18.62 -26.98 11.91
N GLY A 145 -19.94 -27.06 11.71
CA GLY A 145 -20.86 -27.79 12.58
C GLY A 145 -21.39 -27.03 13.81
N SER A 146 -20.99 -25.78 14.02
CA SER A 146 -21.40 -25.00 15.21
C SER A 146 -22.54 -23.99 14.98
N PHE A 147 -22.70 -23.46 13.77
CA PHE A 147 -23.73 -22.47 13.46
C PHE A 147 -25.07 -23.13 13.18
N ARG A 148 -26.15 -22.48 13.65
CA ARG A 148 -27.52 -22.97 13.51
C ARG A 148 -28.30 -22.29 12.38
N SER A 149 -27.89 -21.09 11.97
CA SER A 149 -28.56 -20.31 10.93
C SER A 149 -27.60 -19.38 10.19
N ARG A 150 -28.01 -18.97 8.99
CA ARG A 150 -27.40 -17.90 8.19
C ARG A 150 -27.18 -16.62 9.00
N ASP A 151 -28.19 -16.20 9.75
CA ASP A 151 -28.16 -14.93 10.50
C ASP A 151 -27.21 -14.99 11.71
N ASP A 152 -27.01 -16.16 12.31
CA ASP A 152 -25.97 -16.36 13.33
C ASP A 152 -24.57 -16.22 12.72
N MET A 153 -24.36 -16.80 11.54
CA MET A 153 -23.08 -16.70 10.82
C MET A 153 -22.79 -15.26 10.39
N GLN A 154 -23.79 -14.54 9.85
CA GLN A 154 -23.63 -13.15 9.44
C GLN A 154 -23.27 -12.23 10.62
N ARG A 155 -23.95 -12.38 11.76
CA ARG A 155 -23.64 -11.60 12.97
C ARG A 155 -22.23 -11.89 13.47
N TRP A 156 -21.86 -13.16 13.59
CA TRP A 156 -20.53 -13.55 14.05
C TRP A 156 -19.42 -13.05 13.13
N LEU A 157 -19.57 -13.15 11.81
CA LEU A 157 -18.59 -12.65 10.85
C LEU A 157 -18.47 -11.13 10.89
N ASN A 158 -19.57 -10.39 11.00
CA ASN A 158 -19.53 -8.93 11.15
C ASN A 158 -18.85 -8.53 12.46
N ASP A 159 -19.22 -9.13 13.60
CA ASP A 159 -18.61 -8.84 14.90
C ASP A 159 -17.10 -9.13 14.90
N TRP A 160 -16.69 -10.24 14.27
CA TRP A 160 -15.28 -10.57 14.11
C TRP A 160 -14.56 -9.52 13.26
N LEU A 161 -15.14 -9.12 12.14
CA LEU A 161 -14.53 -8.19 11.20
C LEU A 161 -14.38 -6.78 11.77
N MET A 162 -15.34 -6.33 12.59
CA MET A 162 -15.31 -5.02 13.24
C MET A 162 -14.12 -4.83 14.19
N ASN A 163 -13.48 -5.90 14.66
CA ASN A 163 -12.24 -5.80 15.45
C ASN A 163 -11.07 -5.21 14.65
N TYR A 164 -11.14 -5.24 13.32
CA TYR A 164 -10.10 -4.74 12.41
C TYR A 164 -10.50 -3.42 11.72
N VAL A 165 -11.66 -2.87 12.07
CA VAL A 165 -12.15 -1.59 11.56
C VAL A 165 -11.78 -0.48 12.54
N ASP A 166 -11.27 0.63 12.01
CA ASP A 166 -11.10 1.87 12.76
C ASP A 166 -12.41 2.65 12.78
N GLY A 167 -12.97 2.85 13.98
CA GLY A 167 -14.28 3.49 14.16
C GLY A 167 -14.27 4.99 13.91
N ASP A 168 -13.12 5.67 14.07
CA ASP A 168 -12.96 7.07 13.72
C ASP A 168 -11.61 7.33 13.03
N PRO A 169 -11.54 7.06 11.71
CA PRO A 169 -10.32 7.28 10.93
C PRO A 169 -9.85 8.74 10.88
N SER A 170 -10.68 9.71 11.27
CA SER A 170 -10.35 11.13 11.18
C SER A 170 -9.44 11.60 12.32
N VAL A 171 -9.54 10.96 13.49
CA VAL A 171 -8.78 11.29 14.70
C VAL A 171 -7.67 10.26 14.97
N SER A 172 -7.83 9.03 14.48
CA SER A 172 -6.87 7.96 14.70
C SER A 172 -5.47 8.27 14.17
N THR A 173 -4.46 7.84 14.95
CA THR A 173 -3.06 7.93 14.54
C THR A 173 -2.76 6.98 13.38
N GLU A 174 -1.70 7.28 12.63
CA GLU A 174 -1.25 6.41 11.52
C GLU A 174 -0.88 5.00 12.00
N ALA A 175 -0.38 4.85 13.23
CA ALA A 175 -0.11 3.55 13.82
C ALA A 175 -1.39 2.75 14.07
N THR A 176 -2.47 3.40 14.52
CA THR A 176 -3.79 2.75 14.69
C THR A 176 -4.35 2.30 13.35
N LYS A 177 -4.33 3.17 12.32
CA LYS A 177 -4.77 2.82 10.96
C LYS A 177 -3.96 1.69 10.34
N ALA A 178 -2.68 1.57 10.69
CA ALA A 178 -1.84 0.47 10.23
C ALA A 178 -2.20 -0.87 10.92
N ARG A 179 -2.58 -0.84 12.21
CA ARG A 179 -3.00 -2.02 12.99
C ARG A 179 -4.44 -2.43 12.72
N ARG A 180 -5.28 -1.49 12.31
CA ARG A 180 -6.68 -1.68 11.88
C ARG A 180 -6.81 -1.23 10.43
N PRO A 181 -6.54 -2.12 9.46
CA PRO A 181 -6.34 -1.72 8.07
C PRO A 181 -7.62 -1.27 7.35
N LEU A 182 -8.80 -1.44 7.97
CA LEU A 182 -10.10 -1.15 7.35
C LEU A 182 -10.71 0.13 7.94
N ALA A 183 -11.17 1.01 7.04
CA ALA A 183 -11.99 2.16 7.40
C ALA A 183 -13.48 1.80 7.54
N ALA A 184 -13.94 0.79 6.80
CA ALA A 184 -15.29 0.24 6.91
C ALA A 184 -15.31 -1.20 6.39
N ALA A 185 -16.27 -1.99 6.86
CA ALA A 185 -16.45 -3.35 6.37
C ALA A 185 -17.91 -3.81 6.49
N GLU A 186 -18.34 -4.70 5.59
CA GLU A 186 -19.67 -5.31 5.60
C GLU A 186 -19.56 -6.77 5.15
N VAL A 187 -20.29 -7.67 5.81
CA VAL A 187 -20.43 -9.07 5.38
C VAL A 187 -21.90 -9.38 5.11
N ARG A 188 -22.16 -9.91 3.91
CA ARG A 188 -23.46 -10.47 3.52
C ARG A 188 -23.34 -11.96 3.35
N VAL A 189 -24.15 -12.71 4.09
CA VAL A 189 -24.23 -14.17 3.97
C VAL A 189 -25.51 -14.51 3.21
N GLU A 190 -25.46 -15.50 2.33
CA GLU A 190 -26.58 -16.02 1.55
C GLU A 190 -26.64 -17.53 1.71
N ASP A 191 -27.85 -18.08 1.77
CA ASP A 191 -28.08 -19.53 1.75
C ASP A 191 -27.81 -20.08 0.35
N VAL A 192 -27.26 -21.30 0.28
CA VAL A 192 -27.17 -22.04 -0.97
C VAL A 192 -28.39 -22.95 -1.07
N GLU A 193 -29.35 -22.59 -1.92
CA GLU A 193 -30.67 -23.25 -2.02
C GLU A 193 -30.58 -24.78 -2.23
N ASP A 194 -29.57 -25.23 -2.97
CA ASP A 194 -29.38 -26.64 -3.31
C ASP A 194 -28.56 -27.45 -2.28
N ASP A 195 -27.97 -26.82 -1.26
CA ASP A 195 -27.05 -27.49 -0.33
C ASP A 195 -27.23 -27.00 1.13
N PRO A 196 -28.11 -27.65 1.92
CA PRO A 196 -28.38 -27.27 3.29
C PRO A 196 -27.14 -27.28 4.18
N GLY A 197 -26.87 -26.16 4.85
CA GLY A 197 -25.69 -25.97 5.69
C GLY A 197 -24.49 -25.36 4.96
N TYR A 198 -24.60 -25.13 3.65
CA TYR A 198 -23.66 -24.31 2.89
C TYR A 198 -24.17 -22.90 2.73
N TYR A 199 -23.24 -21.95 2.86
CA TYR A 199 -23.52 -20.53 2.78
C TYR A 199 -22.49 -19.86 1.88
N ARG A 200 -22.93 -18.84 1.15
CA ARG A 200 -22.04 -17.94 0.40
C ARG A 200 -21.87 -16.65 1.20
N ALA A 201 -20.64 -16.26 1.48
CA ALA A 201 -20.34 -15.02 2.19
C ALA A 201 -19.62 -14.04 1.27
N HIS A 202 -20.18 -12.84 1.13
CA HIS A 202 -19.61 -11.71 0.41
C HIS A 202 -19.04 -10.72 1.42
N PHE A 203 -17.72 -10.53 1.40
CA PHE A 203 -17.01 -9.57 2.24
C PHE A 203 -16.69 -8.31 1.46
N TYR A 204 -17.18 -7.17 1.93
CA TYR A 204 -16.87 -5.86 1.41
C TYR A 204 -15.91 -5.17 2.37
N LEU A 205 -14.67 -4.97 1.94
CA LEU A 205 -13.58 -4.45 2.78
C LEU A 205 -13.14 -3.10 2.21
N ARG A 206 -13.35 -2.01 2.96
CA ARG A 206 -12.90 -0.67 2.57
C ARG A 206 -11.61 -0.32 3.32
N PRO A 207 -10.45 -0.31 2.67
CA PRO A 207 -9.19 0.03 3.33
C PRO A 207 -9.05 1.54 3.58
N HIS A 208 -8.07 1.93 4.39
CA HIS A 208 -7.61 3.31 4.43
C HIS A 208 -6.87 3.67 3.13
N TYR A 209 -7.26 4.79 2.50
CA TYR A 209 -6.58 5.28 1.31
C TYR A 209 -5.20 5.84 1.65
N GLN A 210 -4.22 5.46 0.83
CA GLN A 210 -2.88 6.02 0.87
C GLN A 210 -2.75 7.12 -0.19
N LEU A 211 -1.94 8.13 0.09
CA LEU A 211 -1.66 9.20 -0.86
C LEU A 211 -0.86 8.64 -2.04
N GLU A 212 -1.39 8.79 -3.25
CA GLU A 212 -0.73 8.32 -4.49
C GLU A 212 -0.08 9.47 -5.27
N GLY A 213 -0.68 10.65 -5.24
CA GLY A 213 -0.22 11.80 -6.00
C GLY A 213 -1.13 12.99 -5.81
N MET A 214 -0.61 14.18 -6.08
CA MET A 214 -1.35 15.43 -5.95
C MET A 214 -0.94 16.38 -7.07
N THR A 215 -1.91 16.87 -7.83
CA THR A 215 -1.69 17.98 -8.77
C THR A 215 -1.97 19.28 -8.05
N VAL A 216 -0.95 20.15 -7.93
CA VAL A 216 -1.06 21.44 -7.23
C VAL A 216 -1.15 22.57 -8.24
N SER A 217 -2.18 23.42 -8.12
CA SER A 217 -2.26 24.68 -8.86
C SER A 217 -2.15 25.86 -7.90
N LEU A 218 -1.08 26.64 -8.00
CA LEU A 218 -0.90 27.86 -7.21
C LEU A 218 -1.46 29.06 -7.97
N ARG A 219 -2.26 29.89 -7.30
CA ARG A 219 -2.83 31.12 -7.87
C ARG A 219 -2.54 32.29 -6.95
N LEU A 220 -1.87 33.31 -7.48
CA LEU A 220 -1.72 34.58 -6.78
C LEU A 220 -3.05 35.33 -6.85
N VAL A 221 -3.65 35.63 -5.70
CA VAL A 221 -4.93 36.34 -5.62
C VAL A 221 -4.83 37.50 -4.64
N SER A 222 -5.38 38.65 -5.00
CA SER A 222 -5.40 39.84 -4.13
C SER A 222 -6.36 39.71 -2.95
N LYS A 223 -7.41 38.89 -3.08
CA LYS A 223 -8.31 38.51 -1.99
C LYS A 223 -8.69 37.05 -2.16
N LEU A 224 -8.62 36.29 -1.07
CA LEU A 224 -8.98 34.87 -1.06
C LEU A 224 -10.42 34.68 -1.55
N PRO A 225 -10.69 33.72 -2.45
CA PRO A 225 -12.04 33.44 -2.94
C PRO A 225 -13.03 33.10 -1.82
N SER A 226 -12.57 32.44 -0.76
CA SER A 226 -13.37 32.13 0.43
C SER A 226 -13.84 33.41 1.14
N ALA A 227 -12.99 34.44 1.22
CA ALA A 227 -13.28 35.72 1.86
C ALA A 227 -14.07 36.70 0.96
N LYS A 228 -14.35 36.35 -0.30
CA LYS A 228 -15.19 37.17 -1.20
C LYS A 228 -16.69 36.91 -1.03
N LYS A 229 -17.10 35.76 -0.47
CA LYS A 229 -18.53 35.38 -0.40
C LYS A 229 -19.37 36.18 0.60
N ASP A 230 -18.78 36.98 1.48
CA ASP A 230 -19.50 37.83 2.45
C ASP A 230 -19.79 39.26 1.97
N GLY A 231 -19.55 39.57 0.69
CA GLY A 231 -19.63 40.94 0.16
C GLY A 231 -20.76 41.24 -0.82
N SER A 232 -21.68 40.30 -1.12
CA SER A 232 -22.81 40.55 -2.01
C SER A 232 -24.14 40.41 -1.26
N ARG A 233 -24.51 41.46 -0.53
CA ARG A 233 -25.90 41.85 -0.27
C ARG A 233 -26.05 43.30 -0.72
#